data_AF-A0A0U1NYQ8-F1
#
_entry.id   AF-A0A0U1NYQ8-F1
#
_cell.length_a   1.000
_cell.length_b   1.000
_cell.length_c   1.000
_cell.angle_alpha   90.00
_cell.angle_beta   90.00
_cell.angle_gamma   90.00
#
_symmetry.space_group_name_H-M   'P 1'
#
loop_
_entity.id
_entity.type
_entity.pdbx_description
1 polymer ?
#
loop_
_entity_poly.entity_id
_entity_poly.type
_entity_poly.pdbx_seq_one_letter_code
_entity_poly.pdbx_strand_id
1 'polypeptide(L)' 'MSESFIIKKDQKQGIGRLAAQQVFDMFRKWIVAQIESGIISQLFWEQVISDYTQGQFTKTHLGKQPAYEFESI' A
#
# COMPACT_ATOMS: atom_id res chain seq x y z
N MET A 1 10.02 8.52 12.33
CA MET A 1 8.90 9.39 11.93
C MET A 1 7.92 8.49 11.20
N SER A 2 6.70 8.31 11.71
CA SER A 2 5.64 7.54 11.03
C SER A 2 4.63 8.53 10.49
N GLU A 3 4.68 8.75 9.18
CA GLU A 3 3.73 9.62 8.50
C GLU A 3 2.54 8.76 8.03
N SER A 4 1.38 8.99 8.63
CA SER A 4 0.13 8.31 8.26
C SER A 4 -0.61 9.16 7.21
N PHE A 5 -0.61 8.72 5.95
CA PHE A 5 -1.34 9.40 4.88
C PHE A 5 -2.75 8.83 4.74
N ILE A 6 -3.77 9.66 4.96
CA ILE A 6 -5.17 9.32 4.68
C ILE A 6 -5.51 9.86 3.29
N ILE A 7 -5.51 8.99 2.28
CA ILE A 7 -5.96 9.36 0.93
C ILE A 7 -7.49 9.36 0.93
N LYS A 8 -8.08 10.57 1.01
CA LYS A 8 -9.52 10.79 0.95
C LYS A 8 -10.02 10.54 -0.48
N LYS A 9 -10.75 9.44 -0.65
CA LYS A 9 -11.78 9.11 -1.66
C LYS A 9 -11.91 10.03 -2.90
N ASP A 10 -10.84 10.23 -3.66
CA ASP A 10 -10.94 10.68 -5.05
C ASP A 10 -10.84 9.45 -5.96
N GLN A 11 -11.96 8.75 -6.08
CA GLN A 11 -12.12 7.42 -6.70
C GLN A 11 -11.94 7.39 -8.23
N LYS A 12 -11.50 8.47 -8.90
CA LYS A 12 -11.73 8.57 -10.36
C LYS A 12 -10.53 8.68 -11.29
N GLN A 13 -9.28 8.77 -10.84
CA GLN A 13 -8.18 9.07 -11.78
C GLN A 13 -6.84 8.35 -11.56
N GLY A 14 -6.77 7.30 -10.74
CA GLY A 14 -5.50 6.56 -10.55
C GLY A 14 -4.40 7.35 -9.81
N ILE A 15 -4.70 8.58 -9.37
CA ILE A 15 -3.78 9.48 -8.67
C ILE A 15 -3.27 8.85 -7.37
N GLY A 16 -4.14 8.14 -6.62
CA GLY A 16 -3.74 7.43 -5.41
C GLY A 16 -2.70 6.32 -5.66
N ARG A 17 -2.78 5.64 -6.80
CA ARG A 17 -1.80 4.62 -7.21
C ARG A 17 -0.48 5.25 -7.63
N LEU A 18 -0.51 6.27 -8.48
CA LEU A 18 0.69 6.98 -8.93
C LEU A 18 1.42 7.68 -7.77
N ALA A 19 0.66 8.26 -6.83
CA ALA A 19 1.24 8.84 -5.62
C ALA A 19 1.89 7.77 -4.74
N ALA A 20 1.24 6.63 -4.54
CA ALA A 20 1.82 5.52 -3.78
C ALA A 20 3.09 4.97 -4.43
N GLN A 21 3.10 4.78 -5.75
CA GLN A 21 4.28 4.31 -6.49
C GLN A 21 5.45 5.29 -6.36
N GLN A 22 5.22 6.58 -6.56
CA GLN A 22 6.26 7.60 -6.37
C GLN A 22 6.81 7.62 -4.95
N VAL A 23 5.95 7.44 -3.95
CA VAL A 23 6.40 7.31 -2.56
C VAL A 23 7.25 6.06 -2.42
N PHE A 24 6.84 4.92 -2.99
CA PHE A 24 7.61 3.68 -2.93
C PHE A 24 9.01 3.81 -3.54
N ASP A 25 9.16 4.54 -4.64
CA ASP A 25 10.47 4.81 -5.25
C ASP A 25 11.43 5.61 -4.37
N MET A 26 10.94 6.32 -3.34
CA MET A 26 11.79 7.10 -2.45
C MET A 26 12.59 6.24 -1.47
N PHE A 27 12.13 5.02 -1.16
CA PHE A 27 12.75 4.16 -0.15
C PHE A 27 12.77 2.69 -0.58
N ARG A 28 13.81 1.93 -0.18
CA ARG A 28 13.96 0.54 -0.66
C ARG A 28 13.01 -0.48 -0.04
N LYS A 29 12.63 -0.31 1.22
CA LYS A 29 11.85 -1.30 1.99
C LYS A 29 10.57 -0.67 2.50
N TRP A 30 9.46 -1.35 2.24
CA TRP A 30 8.14 -0.84 2.58
C TRP A 30 7.33 -1.83 3.39
N ILE A 31 6.55 -1.27 4.32
CA ILE A 31 5.53 -1.96 5.08
C ILE A 31 4.26 -1.12 5.01
N VAL A 32 3.22 -1.64 4.36
CA VAL A 32 1.92 -0.97 4.23
C VAL A 32 0.92 -1.68 5.11
N ALA A 33 0.61 -1.11 6.28
CA ALA A 33 -0.39 -1.62 7.22
C ALA A 33 -1.76 -0.96 7.03
N GLN A 34 -2.83 -1.71 7.26
CA GLN A 34 -4.21 -1.24 7.04
C GLN A 34 -5.13 -1.53 8.22
N ILE A 35 -6.18 -0.73 8.36
CA ILE A 35 -7.22 -0.96 9.35
C ILE A 35 -8.10 -2.13 8.88
N GLU A 36 -8.30 -3.14 9.73
CA GLU A 36 -9.06 -4.38 9.43
C GLU A 36 -10.47 -4.16 8.88
N SER A 37 -11.08 -3.00 9.12
CA SER A 37 -12.50 -2.80 8.87
C SER A 37 -12.88 -2.57 7.39
N GLY A 38 -11.93 -2.57 6.45
CA GLY A 38 -12.18 -2.18 5.06
C GLY A 38 -11.67 -3.17 4.00
N ILE A 39 -12.50 -4.15 3.61
CA ILE A 39 -12.21 -5.07 2.49
C ILE A 39 -11.86 -4.30 1.19
N ILE A 40 -12.54 -3.17 0.94
CA ILE A 40 -12.28 -2.31 -0.23
C ILE A 40 -10.86 -1.72 -0.18
N SER A 41 -10.40 -1.30 1.01
CA SER A 41 -9.04 -0.79 1.20
C SER A 41 -8.00 -1.88 1.01
N GLN A 42 -8.28 -3.09 1.51
CA GLN A 42 -7.39 -4.23 1.34
C GLN A 42 -7.19 -4.57 -0.14
N LEU A 43 -8.28 -4.68 -0.90
CA LEU A 43 -8.24 -4.93 -2.33
C LEU A 43 -7.50 -3.81 -3.08
N PHE A 44 -7.69 -2.55 -2.68
CA PHE A 44 -6.99 -1.42 -3.29
C PHE A 44 -5.46 -1.54 -3.12
N TRP A 45 -4.97 -1.70 -1.89
CA TRP A 45 -3.54 -1.78 -1.64
C TRP A 45 -2.92 -3.05 -2.20
N GLU A 46 -3.64 -4.17 -2.16
CA GLU A 46 -3.20 -5.41 -2.80
C GLU A 46 -2.99 -5.23 -4.31
N GLN A 47 -3.93 -4.57 -5.00
CA GLN A 47 -3.78 -4.27 -6.42
C GLN A 47 -2.63 -3.30 -6.69
N VAL A 48 -2.49 -2.24 -5.90
CA VAL A 48 -1.43 -1.22 -6.07
C VAL A 48 -0.04 -1.83 -5.87
N ILE A 49 0.14 -2.60 -4.79
CA ILE A 49 1.41 -3.22 -4.43
C ILE A 49 1.73 -4.35 -5.42
N SER A 50 0.76 -5.20 -5.73
CA SER A 50 0.95 -6.28 -6.71
C SER A 50 1.36 -5.74 -8.08
N ASP A 51 0.79 -4.61 -8.50
CA ASP A 51 1.16 -4.01 -9.77
C ASP A 51 2.56 -3.40 -9.73
N TYR A 52 2.88 -2.65 -8.65
CA TYR A 52 4.19 -2.03 -8.49
C TYR A 52 5.32 -3.06 -8.38
N THR A 53 5.12 -4.15 -7.62
CA THR A 53 6.16 -5.17 -7.40
C THR A 53 6.05 -6.35 -8.35
N GLN A 54 5.14 -6.31 -9.34
CA GLN A 54 4.83 -7.43 -10.23
C GLN A 54 4.51 -8.73 -9.48
N GLY A 55 3.83 -8.62 -8.33
CA GLY A 55 3.47 -9.73 -7.46
C GLY A 55 4.54 -10.12 -6.44
N GLN A 56 5.70 -9.44 -6.41
CA GLN A 56 6.77 -9.68 -5.43
C GLN A 56 6.52 -8.92 -4.12
N PHE A 57 5.54 -9.38 -3.35
CA PHE A 57 5.27 -8.85 -2.02
C PHE A 57 4.84 -9.96 -1.06
N THR A 58 5.01 -9.73 0.24
CA THR A 58 4.62 -10.64 1.31
C THR A 58 3.48 -10.05 2.11
N LYS A 59 2.41 -10.83 2.36
CA LYS A 59 1.33 -10.44 3.27
C LYS A 59 1.75 -10.78 4.70
N THR A 60 1.78 -9.78 5.57
CA THR A 60 2.12 -9.88 6.99
C THR A 60 0.99 -9.33 7.86
N HIS A 61 1.14 -9.38 9.18
CA HIS A 61 0.22 -8.73 10.11
C HIS A 61 1.00 -7.86 11.09
N LEU A 62 0.68 -6.56 11.14
CA LEU A 62 1.19 -5.64 12.13
C LEU A 62 0.22 -5.62 13.32
N GLY A 63 0.39 -6.59 14.23
CA GLY A 63 -0.57 -6.81 15.32
C GLY A 63 -1.88 -7.40 14.78
N LYS A 64 -2.99 -6.66 14.87
CA LYS A 64 -4.27 -7.06 14.28
C LYS A 64 -4.44 -6.57 12.83
N GLN A 65 -3.61 -5.65 12.39
CA GLN A 65 -3.75 -4.99 11.09
C GLN A 65 -3.10 -5.84 9.99
N PRO A 66 -3.81 -6.16 8.89
CA PRO A 66 -3.16 -6.75 7.73
C PRO A 66 -2.15 -5.76 7.15
N ALA A 67 -0.98 -6.26 6.80
CA ALA A 67 0.11 -5.47 6.25
C ALA A 67 0.77 -6.16 5.06
N TYR A 68 1.47 -5.38 4.24
CA TYR A 68 2.12 -5.85 3.03
C TYR A 68 3.56 -5.36 3.05
N GLU A 69 4.50 -6.29 2.95
CA GLU A 69 5.94 -6.02 2.95
C GLU A 69 6.54 -6.30 1.58
N PHE A 70 7.35 -5.38 1.07
CA PHE A 70 8.01 -5.53 -0.22
C PHE A 70 9.24 -4.64 -0.33
N GLU A 71 10.06 -4.94 -1.33
CA GLU A 71 11.15 -4.09 -1.76
C GLU A 71 10.75 -3.31 -3.02
N SER A 72 11.15 -2.06 -3.10
CA SER A 72 10.97 -1.22 -4.29
C SER A 72 11.82 -1.76 -5.46
N ILE A 73 11.27 -1.73 -6.67
CA ILE A 73 11.86 -2.30 -7.90
C ILE A 73 12.60 -1.28 -8.76
#